data_AF-A0A6P0I922-F1
#
_entry.id   AF-A0A6P0I922-F1
#
_cell.length_a   1.000
_cell.length_b   1.000
_cell.length_c   1.000
_cell.angle_alpha   90.00
_cell.angle_beta   90.00
_cell.angle_gamma   90.00
#
_symmetry.space_group_name_H-M   'P 1'
#
loop_
_entity.id
_entity.type
_entity.pdbx_description
1 polymer ?
#
loop_
_entity_poly.entity_id
_entity_poly.type
_entity_poly.pdbx_seq_one_letter_code
_entity_poly.pdbx_strand_id
1 'polypeptide(L)'
;MLEINFQQIRPYNGGLREAFEELCCQIFHRLPNISDRNFKLLNDSQFQRFRGAGGDGGVEALWILPNGDKWAIQSKYFERDKLEISQFKQLNTSLNAAVKNHPELTQYIFCISFNFTGRTGRGEGEIDKLEEWKKKKLQELASKNIHLSIEFWSESVLRDYLLAVDSGGGLRRYWFDREVMTNNWLQQRLNDAEVQAGKRYFPQLSVNVRAFDALNAFAYQDNWKEKNERYFQEFTDIFQRWNSHVKVDNDLSENSGRIVETITNQLIYLKDILSKDCQSYIDAQKVSLQVSSLVENTRQTEKIFLNALLEEHGKNADTPGFRQFEAEYNCHFPAAKLDTTRDLLKCLEKIFEWINTREFLLPRSQFMLLRGCAGVGKTHAIVDHALHINQKQQICLIFYGEDFTGGEPWKIIINKLGFSGNINRDELWGMIDAAAEATEKSAIIYIDALNESPERRKWKISWLAPLVQQITHFPRLKLCVSCRDTYLDEVFDENLRKKFIEFEHNGFFGREFDAIKQFFEFYKLDPPATPLLQSEFTNPLFLHLICQGIKGLGFSSIPLGSVGFTYVLRLLLEEKNKRIAEVCRYDKRDENVTQAVNALATKMAESKTR
;
A
#
# COMPACT_ATOMS: atom_id res chain seq x y z
N MET A 1 0.38 9.85 33.14
CA MET A 1 0.13 8.63 32.35
C MET A 1 -1.38 8.48 32.28
N LEU A 2 -1.98 8.30 31.09
CA LEU A 2 -3.43 8.08 30.99
C LEU A 2 -3.78 6.82 31.79
N GLU A 3 -4.84 6.87 32.60
CA GLU A 3 -5.31 5.72 33.35
C GLU A 3 -5.84 4.67 32.36
N ILE A 4 -5.31 3.45 32.42
CA ILE A 4 -5.74 2.35 31.56
C ILE A 4 -7.01 1.76 32.16
N ASN A 5 -8.17 2.21 31.70
CA ASN A 5 -9.47 1.68 32.11
C ASN A 5 -10.21 1.18 30.86
N PHE A 6 -10.41 -0.14 30.75
CA PHE A 6 -11.08 -0.75 29.58
C PHE A 6 -12.57 -0.35 29.45
N GLN A 7 -13.20 0.18 30.49
CA GLN A 7 -14.54 0.81 30.39
C GLN A 7 -14.47 2.19 29.73
N GLN A 8 -13.30 2.82 29.74
CA GLN A 8 -13.03 4.12 29.10
C GLN A 8 -12.34 4.01 27.74
N ILE A 9 -12.16 2.79 27.21
CA ILE A 9 -11.65 2.59 25.85
C ILE A 9 -12.48 3.41 24.85
N ARG A 10 -11.85 3.92 23.79
CA ARG A 10 -12.58 4.59 22.70
C ARG A 10 -13.54 3.61 22.02
N PRO A 11 -14.72 4.04 21.58
CA PRO A 11 -15.57 3.20 20.75
C PRO A 11 -14.93 2.99 19.36
N TYR A 12 -15.13 1.81 18.78
CA TYR A 12 -14.64 1.42 17.46
C TYR A 12 -15.67 0.52 16.78
N ASN A 13 -15.98 0.76 15.49
CA ASN A 13 -16.80 -0.11 14.62
C ASN A 13 -18.05 -0.79 15.22
N GLY A 14 -18.79 -0.11 16.10
CA GLY A 14 -20.00 -0.68 16.71
C GLY A 14 -20.14 -0.37 18.20
N GLY A 15 -19.03 -0.14 18.91
CA GLY A 15 -19.07 0.20 20.31
C GLY A 15 -17.77 -0.09 21.07
N LEU A 16 -17.90 -0.29 22.38
CA LEU A 16 -16.78 -0.60 23.27
C LEU A 16 -16.32 -2.05 23.16
N ARG A 17 -17.24 -2.96 22.79
CA ARG A 17 -16.95 -4.39 22.66
C ARG A 17 -15.96 -4.64 21.51
N GLU A 18 -16.26 -4.11 20.34
CA GLU A 18 -15.43 -4.23 19.14
C GLU A 18 -14.09 -3.53 19.33
N ALA A 19 -14.06 -2.42 20.09
CA ALA A 19 -12.81 -1.76 20.49
C ALA A 19 -11.94 -2.63 21.40
N PHE A 20 -12.54 -3.28 22.39
CA PHE A 20 -11.82 -4.18 23.28
C PHE A 20 -11.33 -5.44 22.55
N GLU A 21 -12.16 -6.02 21.68
CA GLU A 21 -11.80 -7.11 20.78
C GLU A 21 -10.57 -6.75 19.93
N GLU A 22 -10.62 -5.60 19.26
CA GLU A 22 -9.51 -5.07 18.47
C GLU A 22 -8.24 -4.87 19.31
N LEU A 23 -8.33 -4.18 20.44
CA LEU A 23 -7.15 -3.94 21.29
C LEU A 23 -6.49 -5.26 21.73
N CYS A 24 -7.29 -6.28 22.07
CA CYS A 24 -6.77 -7.60 22.41
C CYS A 24 -6.05 -8.27 21.23
N CYS A 25 -6.59 -8.18 20.01
CA CYS A 25 -5.92 -8.65 18.79
C CYS A 25 -4.58 -7.93 18.57
N GLN A 26 -4.54 -6.61 18.77
CA GLN A 26 -3.33 -5.80 18.63
C GLN A 26 -2.24 -6.16 19.66
N ILE A 27 -2.64 -6.45 20.89
CA ILE A 27 -1.72 -6.94 21.93
C ILE A 27 -1.19 -8.34 21.54
N PHE A 28 -2.08 -9.26 21.17
CA PHE A 28 -1.75 -10.63 20.79
C PHE A 28 -0.83 -10.72 19.57
N HIS A 29 -1.01 -9.82 18.60
CA HIS A 29 -0.15 -9.73 17.41
C HIS A 29 1.26 -9.21 17.75
N ARG A 30 1.40 -8.32 18.75
CA ARG A 30 2.71 -7.72 19.10
C ARG A 30 3.51 -8.49 20.14
N LEU A 31 2.86 -9.30 20.97
CA LEU A 31 3.52 -10.04 22.05
C LEU A 31 4.73 -10.89 21.62
N PRO A 32 4.70 -11.61 20.48
CA PRO A 32 5.83 -12.42 20.03
C PRO A 32 7.12 -11.63 19.78
N ASN A 33 7.02 -10.32 19.53
CA ASN A 33 8.17 -9.47 19.24
C ASN A 33 8.93 -9.03 20.52
N ILE A 34 8.46 -9.44 21.71
CA ILE A 34 9.07 -9.08 22.99
C ILE A 34 9.94 -10.23 23.48
N SER A 35 11.27 -10.03 23.47
CA SER A 35 12.27 -11.05 23.81
C SER A 35 12.17 -11.62 25.23
N ASP A 36 11.65 -10.82 26.17
CA ASP A 36 11.76 -11.03 27.62
C ASP A 36 10.54 -11.71 28.26
N ARG A 37 9.57 -12.15 27.45
CA ARG A 37 8.37 -12.86 27.91
C ARG A 37 8.35 -14.29 27.37
N ASN A 38 7.70 -15.21 28.11
CA ASN A 38 7.53 -16.62 27.75
C ASN A 38 6.54 -16.85 26.58
N PHE A 39 6.25 -15.82 25.78
CA PHE A 39 5.35 -15.87 24.63
C PHE A 39 6.18 -15.78 23.34
N LYS A 40 6.96 -16.84 23.05
CA LYS A 40 7.81 -16.91 21.86
C LYS A 40 7.18 -17.82 20.82
N LEU A 41 6.93 -17.26 19.63
CA LEU A 41 6.50 -18.03 18.47
C LEU A 41 7.71 -18.63 17.74
N LEU A 42 7.43 -19.68 16.98
CA LEU A 42 8.38 -20.21 16.01
C LEU A 42 8.54 -19.21 14.86
N ASN A 43 9.73 -19.18 14.25
CA ASN A 43 9.94 -18.41 13.03
C ASN A 43 8.95 -18.86 11.95
N ASP A 44 8.52 -17.95 11.07
CA ASP A 44 7.55 -18.18 10.00
C ASP A 44 6.11 -18.47 10.46
N SER A 45 5.79 -18.25 11.74
CA SER A 45 4.41 -18.19 12.21
C SER A 45 3.60 -17.12 11.47
N GLN A 46 2.34 -17.43 11.14
CA GLN A 46 1.44 -16.54 10.41
C GLN A 46 0.30 -16.04 11.31
N PHE A 47 0.08 -14.73 11.32
CA PHE A 47 -1.02 -14.12 12.05
C PHE A 47 -2.25 -14.01 11.16
N GLN A 48 -3.41 -14.42 11.67
CA GLN A 48 -4.70 -14.26 11.01
C GLN A 48 -5.71 -13.64 11.95
N ARG A 49 -6.60 -12.83 11.39
CA ARG A 49 -7.59 -12.07 12.13
C ARG A 49 -8.96 -12.21 11.49
N PHE A 50 -10.00 -12.27 12.31
CA PHE A 50 -11.38 -12.42 11.86
C PHE A 50 -12.24 -11.23 12.34
N ARG A 51 -13.25 -10.83 11.54
CA ARG A 51 -14.23 -9.79 11.92
C ARG A 51 -15.67 -10.25 11.75
N GLY A 52 -16.54 -9.71 12.62
CA GLY A 52 -17.98 -9.60 12.39
C GLY A 52 -18.81 -10.82 12.83
N ALA A 53 -20.14 -10.72 12.63
CA ALA A 53 -21.16 -11.69 13.06
C ALA A 53 -21.08 -13.10 12.41
N GLY A 54 -19.99 -13.40 11.71
CA GLY A 54 -19.64 -14.71 11.17
C GLY A 54 -18.17 -15.07 11.35
N GLY A 55 -17.41 -14.35 12.20
CA GLY A 55 -16.03 -14.70 12.57
C GLY A 55 -15.98 -16.15 13.04
N ASP A 56 -14.86 -16.84 12.77
CA ASP A 56 -14.72 -18.29 12.60
C ASP A 56 -15.17 -19.17 13.79
N GLY A 57 -16.44 -19.06 14.18
CA GLY A 57 -17.05 -19.75 15.30
C GLY A 57 -16.35 -19.49 16.64
N GLY A 58 -15.99 -18.26 17.01
CA GLY A 58 -15.47 -17.99 18.36
C GLY A 58 -13.95 -17.92 18.48
N VAL A 59 -13.30 -17.37 17.45
CA VAL A 59 -11.93 -16.86 17.50
C VAL A 59 -11.93 -15.43 16.93
N GLU A 60 -11.21 -14.51 17.57
CA GLU A 60 -11.01 -13.14 17.06
C GLU A 60 -9.71 -13.01 16.26
N ALA A 61 -8.66 -13.73 16.68
CA ALA A 61 -7.40 -13.83 15.97
C ALA A 61 -6.67 -15.13 16.33
N LEU A 62 -5.82 -15.61 15.41
CA LEU A 62 -4.98 -16.78 15.60
C LEU A 62 -3.57 -16.59 15.05
N TRP A 63 -2.63 -17.30 15.65
CA TRP A 63 -1.32 -17.58 15.10
C TRP A 63 -1.28 -19.02 14.61
N ILE A 64 -0.86 -19.23 13.36
CA ILE A 64 -0.57 -20.54 12.78
C ILE A 64 0.93 -20.77 12.89
N LEU A 65 1.34 -21.82 13.59
CA LEU A 65 2.73 -22.22 13.75
C LEU A 65 3.19 -23.04 12.53
N PRO A 66 4.50 -23.11 12.24
CA PRO A 66 5.02 -23.86 11.09
C PRO A 66 4.70 -25.37 11.13
N ASN A 67 4.46 -25.92 12.32
CA ASN A 67 4.05 -27.31 12.49
C ASN A 67 2.53 -27.54 12.26
N GLY A 68 1.77 -26.49 11.97
CA GLY A 68 0.32 -26.53 11.78
C GLY A 68 -0.50 -26.25 13.03
N ASP A 69 0.12 -26.20 14.21
CA ASP A 69 -0.56 -25.87 15.46
C ASP A 69 -1.11 -24.45 15.43
N LYS A 70 -2.25 -24.24 16.11
CA LYS A 70 -2.89 -22.93 16.18
C LYS A 70 -3.01 -22.43 17.61
N TRP A 71 -2.65 -21.17 17.83
CA TRP A 71 -2.91 -20.43 19.07
C TRP A 71 -3.94 -19.35 18.78
N ALA A 72 -5.02 -19.28 19.55
CA ALA A 72 -6.11 -18.34 19.28
C ALA A 72 -6.54 -17.55 20.51
N ILE A 73 -7.05 -16.35 20.27
CA ILE A 73 -7.70 -15.53 21.29
C ILE A 73 -9.20 -15.40 21.04
N GLN A 74 -9.95 -15.28 22.13
CA GLN A 74 -11.34 -14.84 22.13
C GLN A 74 -11.53 -13.76 23.20
N SER A 75 -11.96 -12.58 22.78
CA SER A 75 -12.26 -11.50 23.71
C SER A 75 -13.71 -11.60 24.20
N LYS A 76 -13.94 -11.28 25.47
CA LYS A 76 -15.26 -11.13 26.07
C LYS A 76 -15.32 -9.84 26.87
N TYR A 77 -16.08 -8.89 26.35
CA TYR A 77 -16.41 -7.65 27.02
C TYR A 77 -17.79 -7.78 27.68
N PHE A 78 -17.84 -7.73 29.02
CA PHE A 78 -19.08 -7.83 29.77
C PHE A 78 -19.43 -6.47 30.40
N GLU A 79 -20.69 -6.06 30.33
CA GLU A 79 -21.17 -4.80 30.92
C GLU A 79 -21.08 -4.78 32.45
N ARG A 80 -21.05 -5.96 33.07
CA ARG A 80 -20.86 -6.15 34.51
C ARG A 80 -19.62 -6.98 34.72
N ASP A 81 -18.78 -6.54 35.66
CA ASP A 81 -17.55 -7.21 36.06
C ASP A 81 -17.85 -8.43 36.95
N LYS A 82 -18.63 -9.39 36.43
CA LYS A 82 -19.04 -10.62 37.12
C LYS A 82 -19.14 -11.81 36.18
N LEU A 83 -18.74 -12.98 36.69
CA LEU A 83 -18.92 -14.28 36.03
C LEU A 83 -20.17 -14.99 36.54
N GLU A 84 -21.28 -14.81 35.82
CA GLU A 84 -22.55 -15.51 36.09
C GLU A 84 -22.81 -16.62 35.04
N ILE A 85 -23.93 -17.33 35.20
CA ILE A 85 -24.31 -18.47 34.35
C ILE A 85 -24.31 -18.10 32.86
N SER A 86 -24.79 -16.90 32.52
CA SER A 86 -24.79 -16.40 31.15
C SER A 86 -23.37 -16.24 30.57
N GLN A 87 -22.41 -15.75 31.34
CA GLN A 87 -21.03 -15.55 30.91
C GLN A 87 -20.35 -16.90 30.68
N PHE A 88 -20.51 -17.85 31.60
CA PHE A 88 -20.02 -19.22 31.39
C PHE A 88 -20.67 -19.90 30.16
N LYS A 89 -21.95 -19.63 29.88
CA LYS A 89 -22.59 -20.10 28.64
C LYS A 89 -21.92 -19.51 27.40
N GLN A 90 -21.59 -18.22 27.40
CA GLN A 90 -20.87 -17.58 26.30
C GLN A 90 -19.46 -18.14 26.11
N LEU A 91 -18.71 -18.39 27.20
CA LEU A 91 -17.38 -19.03 27.14
C LEU A 91 -17.48 -20.43 26.52
N ASN A 92 -18.48 -21.23 26.93
CA ASN A 92 -18.72 -22.55 26.37
C ASN A 92 -19.04 -22.50 24.87
N THR A 93 -19.92 -21.58 24.45
CA THR A 93 -20.29 -21.44 23.03
C THR A 93 -19.08 -21.10 22.18
N SER A 94 -18.24 -20.15 22.61
CA SER A 94 -17.02 -19.78 21.88
C SER A 94 -16.00 -20.91 21.85
N LEU A 95 -15.70 -21.57 22.97
CA LEU A 95 -14.74 -22.68 23.00
C LEU A 95 -15.18 -23.84 22.10
N ASN A 96 -16.45 -24.24 22.17
CA ASN A 96 -16.96 -25.35 21.38
C ASN A 96 -16.90 -25.06 19.87
N ALA A 97 -17.20 -23.83 19.48
CA ALA A 97 -17.17 -23.46 18.08
C ALA A 97 -15.72 -23.26 17.57
N ALA A 98 -14.81 -22.73 18.40
CA ALA A 98 -13.39 -22.61 18.07
C ALA A 98 -12.74 -23.98 17.83
N VAL A 99 -12.98 -24.95 18.73
CA VAL A 99 -12.47 -26.32 18.59
C VAL A 99 -13.08 -27.04 17.38
N LYS A 100 -14.35 -26.74 17.05
CA LYS A 100 -15.01 -27.33 15.88
C LYS A 100 -14.39 -26.82 14.57
N ASN A 101 -14.10 -25.52 14.49
CA ASN A 101 -13.61 -24.89 13.27
C ASN A 101 -12.09 -24.97 13.13
N HIS A 102 -11.38 -25.07 14.24
CA HIS A 102 -9.92 -25.18 14.32
C HIS A 102 -9.52 -26.41 15.15
N PRO A 103 -9.58 -27.63 14.57
CA PRO A 103 -9.19 -28.85 15.28
C PRO A 103 -7.70 -28.89 15.64
N GLU A 104 -6.86 -28.09 14.99
CA GLU A 104 -5.41 -27.98 15.26
C GLU A 104 -5.07 -27.00 16.40
N LEU A 105 -6.06 -26.54 17.15
CA LEU A 105 -5.89 -25.57 18.22
C LEU A 105 -5.19 -26.20 19.44
N THR A 106 -4.03 -25.66 19.82
CA THR A 106 -3.24 -26.13 20.97
C THR A 106 -3.25 -25.15 22.15
N GLN A 107 -3.53 -23.87 21.90
CA GLN A 107 -3.68 -22.85 22.93
C GLN A 107 -4.86 -21.94 22.64
N TYR A 108 -5.72 -21.75 23.64
CA TYR A 108 -6.91 -20.92 23.54
C TYR A 108 -7.00 -19.94 24.72
N ILE A 109 -6.98 -18.66 24.41
CA ILE A 109 -6.85 -17.58 25.38
C ILE A 109 -8.13 -16.76 25.41
N PHE A 110 -8.75 -16.63 26.58
CA PHE A 110 -9.86 -15.70 26.79
C PHE A 110 -9.36 -14.36 27.32
N CYS A 111 -9.64 -13.27 26.60
CA CYS A 111 -9.35 -11.91 27.06
C CYS A 111 -10.58 -11.32 27.75
N ILE A 112 -10.48 -10.97 29.03
CA ILE A 112 -11.58 -10.47 29.87
C ILE A 112 -11.25 -9.09 30.42
N SER A 113 -12.20 -8.16 30.34
CA SER A 113 -12.00 -6.73 30.66
C SER A 113 -11.90 -6.37 32.15
N PHE A 114 -12.01 -7.33 33.07
CA PHE A 114 -11.94 -7.12 34.52
C PHE A 114 -11.16 -8.25 35.23
N ASN A 115 -10.85 -8.03 36.51
CA ASN A 115 -10.21 -9.03 37.37
C ASN A 115 -11.24 -9.88 38.10
N PHE A 116 -10.97 -11.18 38.20
CA PHE A 116 -11.85 -12.11 38.92
C PHE A 116 -11.73 -11.95 40.44
N THR A 117 -12.86 -12.08 41.14
CA THR A 117 -12.88 -12.06 42.60
C THR A 117 -12.29 -13.32 43.22
N GLY A 118 -11.45 -13.15 44.23
CA GLY A 118 -10.91 -14.24 45.05
C GLY A 118 -11.90 -14.77 46.07
N ARG A 119 -11.48 -15.73 46.91
CA ARG A 119 -12.30 -16.26 48.00
C ARG A 119 -12.72 -15.16 48.97
N THR A 120 -14.02 -15.06 49.21
CA THR A 120 -14.57 -14.27 50.31
C THR A 120 -15.05 -15.24 51.39
N GLY A 121 -14.90 -14.88 52.67
CA GLY A 121 -14.87 -15.78 53.82
C GLY A 121 -16.05 -16.74 54.08
N ARG A 122 -17.02 -16.90 53.17
CA ARG A 122 -18.10 -17.90 53.24
C ARG A 122 -18.48 -18.55 51.88
N GLY A 123 -17.68 -18.43 50.81
CA GLY A 123 -17.99 -19.09 49.52
C GLY A 123 -16.84 -19.13 48.51
N GLU A 124 -17.03 -19.92 47.45
CA GLU A 124 -16.14 -19.99 46.29
C GLU A 124 -16.06 -18.63 45.57
N GLY A 125 -14.85 -18.18 45.29
CA GLY A 125 -14.61 -16.99 44.46
C GLY A 125 -14.84 -17.28 42.97
N GLU A 126 -14.84 -16.24 42.15
CA GLU A 126 -14.91 -16.40 40.69
C GLU A 126 -13.71 -17.18 40.13
N ILE A 127 -12.53 -17.02 40.73
CA ILE A 127 -11.33 -17.78 40.38
C ILE A 127 -11.55 -19.29 40.58
N ASP A 128 -12.12 -19.69 41.73
CA ASP A 128 -12.39 -21.11 42.02
C ASP A 128 -13.34 -21.71 40.97
N LYS A 129 -14.43 -21.00 40.65
CA LYS A 129 -15.42 -21.42 39.65
C LYS A 129 -14.83 -21.52 38.25
N LEU A 130 -13.94 -20.59 37.89
CA LEU A 130 -13.28 -20.57 36.59
C LEU A 130 -12.30 -21.74 36.42
N GLU A 131 -11.52 -22.04 37.46
CA GLU A 131 -10.60 -23.18 37.47
C GLU A 131 -11.35 -24.52 37.44
N GLU A 132 -12.47 -24.65 38.17
CA GLU A 132 -13.33 -25.83 38.10
C GLU A 132 -13.93 -25.99 36.69
N TRP A 133 -14.44 -24.90 36.11
CA TRP A 133 -14.95 -24.89 34.73
C TRP A 133 -13.87 -25.31 33.74
N LYS A 134 -12.66 -24.74 33.84
CA LYS A 134 -11.51 -25.07 32.99
C LYS A 134 -11.13 -26.54 33.10
N LYS A 135 -11.03 -27.07 34.32
CA LYS A 135 -10.73 -28.49 34.57
C LYS A 135 -11.77 -29.41 33.93
N LYS A 136 -13.06 -29.11 34.12
CA LYS A 136 -14.16 -29.90 33.55
C LYS A 136 -14.13 -29.88 32.02
N LYS A 137 -13.85 -28.72 31.42
CA LYS A 137 -13.79 -28.58 29.96
C LYS A 137 -12.61 -29.29 29.35
N LEU A 138 -11.43 -29.19 29.96
CA LEU A 138 -10.24 -29.92 29.51
C LEU A 138 -10.43 -31.44 29.60
N GLN A 139 -11.11 -31.94 30.65
CA GLN A 139 -11.47 -33.36 30.75
C GLN A 139 -12.44 -33.80 29.64
N GLU A 140 -13.46 -32.97 29.34
CA GLU A 140 -14.41 -33.25 28.25
C GLU A 140 -13.70 -33.28 26.89
N LEU A 141 -12.78 -32.34 26.64
CA LEU A 141 -12.03 -32.27 25.38
C LEU A 141 -11.03 -33.41 25.24
N ALA A 142 -10.33 -33.77 26.32
CA ALA A 142 -9.42 -34.92 26.35
C ALA A 142 -10.14 -36.23 26.05
N SER A 143 -11.40 -36.40 26.51
CA SER A 143 -12.21 -37.58 26.17
C SER A 143 -12.55 -37.70 24.68
N LYS A 144 -12.42 -36.60 23.93
CA LYS A 144 -12.59 -36.52 22.47
C LYS A 144 -11.24 -36.52 21.73
N ASN A 145 -10.14 -36.83 22.41
CA ASN A 145 -8.77 -36.79 21.88
C ASN A 145 -8.33 -35.39 21.40
N ILE A 146 -8.86 -34.34 22.02
CA ILE A 146 -8.51 -32.95 21.74
C ILE A 146 -7.66 -32.42 22.90
N HIS A 147 -6.42 -32.05 22.61
CA HIS A 147 -5.47 -31.57 23.60
C HIS A 147 -5.17 -30.09 23.36
N LEU A 148 -5.68 -29.22 24.23
CA LEU A 148 -5.43 -27.79 24.19
C LEU A 148 -5.26 -27.21 25.59
N SER A 149 -4.53 -26.11 25.70
CA SER A 149 -4.42 -25.31 26.92
C SER A 149 -5.41 -24.15 26.90
N ILE A 150 -6.08 -23.90 28.03
CA ILE A 150 -6.98 -22.74 28.18
C ILE A 150 -6.33 -21.73 29.12
N GLU A 151 -6.20 -20.49 28.67
CA GLU A 151 -5.67 -19.38 29.45
C GLU A 151 -6.66 -18.23 29.55
N PHE A 152 -6.51 -17.40 30.59
CA PHE A 152 -7.32 -16.22 30.81
C PHE A 152 -6.42 -15.01 30.99
N TRP A 153 -6.59 -14.01 30.14
CA TRP A 153 -5.99 -12.70 30.29
C TRP A 153 -7.02 -11.78 30.93
N SER A 154 -6.98 -11.68 32.26
CA SER A 154 -7.77 -10.72 33.01
C SER A 154 -7.29 -9.30 32.77
N GLU A 155 -8.01 -8.31 33.30
CA GLU A 155 -7.62 -6.90 33.20
C GLU A 155 -6.17 -6.63 33.61
N SER A 156 -5.69 -7.18 34.73
CA SER A 156 -4.30 -6.96 35.16
C SER A 156 -3.29 -7.54 34.18
N VAL A 157 -3.55 -8.75 33.67
CA VAL A 157 -2.68 -9.41 32.68
C VAL A 157 -2.67 -8.62 31.36
N LEU A 158 -3.83 -8.17 30.89
CA LEU A 158 -3.95 -7.35 29.69
C LEU A 158 -3.24 -6.00 29.84
N ARG A 159 -3.32 -5.36 31.02
CA ARG A 159 -2.58 -4.13 31.30
C ARG A 159 -1.06 -4.38 31.25
N ASP A 160 -0.58 -5.47 31.84
CA ASP A 160 0.83 -5.82 31.81
C ASP A 160 1.33 -6.11 30.39
N TYR A 161 0.53 -6.83 29.59
CA TYR A 161 0.86 -7.08 28.19
C TYR A 161 0.79 -5.81 27.34
N LEU A 162 -0.22 -4.97 27.54
CA LEU A 162 -0.31 -3.66 26.89
C LEU A 162 0.93 -2.82 27.19
N LEU A 163 1.35 -2.70 28.45
CA LEU A 163 2.55 -1.96 28.83
C LEU A 163 3.83 -2.57 28.21
N ALA A 164 3.89 -3.89 28.07
CA ALA A 164 5.02 -4.58 27.46
C ALA A 164 5.11 -4.32 25.95
N VAL A 165 3.98 -4.37 25.23
CA VAL A 165 3.94 -4.13 23.76
C VAL A 165 3.93 -2.65 23.39
N ASP A 166 3.68 -1.75 24.35
CA ASP A 166 3.51 -0.31 24.14
C ASP A 166 4.56 0.53 24.89
N SER A 167 5.83 0.16 24.74
CA SER A 167 6.95 0.88 25.34
C SER A 167 6.98 2.37 24.92
N GLY A 168 6.59 2.66 23.67
CA GLY A 168 6.46 4.01 23.12
C GLY A 168 5.17 4.76 23.49
N GLY A 169 4.16 4.10 24.08
CA GLY A 169 2.91 4.74 24.50
C GLY A 169 1.85 4.95 23.41
N GLY A 170 2.13 4.59 22.15
CA GLY A 170 1.25 4.81 21.01
C GLY A 170 -0.09 4.06 21.06
N LEU A 171 -0.11 2.79 21.51
CA LEU A 171 -1.35 2.04 21.69
C LEU A 171 -2.22 2.70 22.77
N ARG A 172 -1.61 3.08 23.90
CA ARG A 172 -2.34 3.77 24.97
C ARG A 172 -2.91 5.10 24.51
N ARG A 173 -2.17 5.86 23.70
CA ARG A 173 -2.67 7.10 23.09
C ARG A 173 -3.83 6.82 22.15
N TYR A 174 -3.68 5.89 21.22
CA TYR A 174 -4.76 5.60 20.28
C TYR A 174 -6.03 5.12 20.99
N TRP A 175 -5.94 4.15 21.91
CA TRP A 175 -7.10 3.47 22.48
C TRP A 175 -7.79 4.22 23.63
N PHE A 176 -7.08 5.10 24.34
CA PHE A 176 -7.60 5.79 25.53
C PHE A 176 -7.65 7.32 25.39
N ASP A 177 -7.19 7.88 24.25
CA ASP A 177 -7.52 9.25 23.84
C ASP A 177 -8.68 9.23 22.84
N ARG A 178 -9.81 9.81 23.25
CA ARG A 178 -11.07 9.77 22.49
C ARG A 178 -11.20 10.93 21.49
N GLU A 179 -10.32 11.93 21.54
CA GLU A 179 -10.44 13.14 20.74
C GLU A 179 -9.66 13.05 19.43
N VAL A 180 -8.60 12.25 19.40
CA VAL A 180 -7.66 12.16 18.28
C VAL A 180 -7.88 10.91 17.43
N MET A 181 -7.45 10.97 16.16
CA MET A 181 -7.53 9.83 15.22
C MET A 181 -8.95 9.26 15.03
N THR A 182 -10.00 10.03 15.35
CA THR A 182 -11.38 9.69 14.97
C THR A 182 -11.58 9.92 13.47
N ASN A 183 -12.59 9.31 12.86
CA ASN A 183 -12.89 9.52 11.44
C ASN A 183 -13.12 11.01 11.12
N ASN A 184 -13.87 11.71 11.97
CA ASN A 184 -14.10 13.15 11.81
C ASN A 184 -12.80 13.95 11.95
N TRP A 185 -11.95 13.59 12.91
CA TRP A 185 -10.66 14.26 13.10
C TRP A 185 -9.75 14.07 11.89
N LEU A 186 -9.65 12.84 11.35
CA LEU A 186 -8.86 12.54 10.14
C LEU A 186 -9.41 13.29 8.92
N GLN A 187 -10.73 13.29 8.73
CA GLN A 187 -11.37 14.04 7.65
C GLN A 187 -11.08 15.54 7.74
N GLN A 188 -11.10 16.12 8.94
CA GLN A 188 -10.76 17.53 9.13
C GLN A 188 -9.30 17.82 8.74
N ARG A 189 -8.33 16.98 9.16
CA ARG A 189 -6.92 17.16 8.78
C ARG A 189 -6.73 17.08 7.26
N LEU A 190 -7.46 16.18 6.59
CA LEU A 190 -7.42 16.05 5.14
C LEU A 190 -8.02 17.27 4.43
N ASN A 191 -9.16 17.78 4.91
CA ASN A 191 -9.78 19.00 4.38
C ASN A 191 -8.85 20.21 4.55
N ASP A 192 -8.19 20.35 5.70
CA ASP A 192 -7.23 21.43 5.94
C ASP A 192 -6.05 21.36 4.96
N ALA A 193 -5.56 20.14 4.67
CA ALA A 193 -4.51 19.93 3.69
C ALA A 193 -4.97 20.23 2.26
N GLU A 194 -6.21 19.88 1.88
CA GLU A 194 -6.79 20.22 0.57
C GLU A 194 -6.86 21.74 0.38
N VAL A 195 -7.33 22.47 1.41
CA VAL A 195 -7.38 23.94 1.38
C VAL A 195 -5.97 24.54 1.26
N GLN A 196 -4.98 23.99 1.97
CA GLN A 196 -3.58 24.42 1.86
C GLN A 196 -2.96 24.15 0.48
N ALA A 197 -3.38 23.09 -0.23
CA ALA A 197 -2.97 22.87 -1.62
C ALA A 197 -3.34 24.07 -2.50
N GLY A 198 -4.49 24.69 -2.22
CA GLY A 198 -5.00 25.86 -2.92
C GLY A 198 -5.06 25.63 -4.43
N LYS A 199 -4.51 26.56 -5.22
CA LYS A 199 -4.49 26.48 -6.68
C LYS A 199 -3.62 25.33 -7.24
N ARG A 200 -2.91 24.58 -6.40
CA ARG A 200 -2.15 23.40 -6.84
C ARG A 200 -3.04 22.17 -7.03
N TYR A 201 -4.25 22.18 -6.44
CA TYR A 201 -5.24 21.12 -6.58
C TYR A 201 -6.52 21.67 -7.21
N PHE A 202 -7.01 20.96 -8.23
CA PHE A 202 -8.25 21.28 -8.96
C PHE A 202 -8.99 19.96 -9.23
N PRO A 203 -9.94 19.56 -8.38
CA PRO A 203 -10.61 18.27 -8.48
C PRO A 203 -11.40 18.10 -9.79
N GLN A 204 -11.91 19.21 -10.37
CA GLN A 204 -12.63 19.19 -11.65
C GLN A 204 -11.74 18.83 -12.84
N LEU A 205 -10.42 18.83 -12.67
CA LEU A 205 -9.42 18.54 -13.68
C LEU A 205 -8.56 17.33 -13.27
N SER A 206 -9.19 16.32 -12.66
CA SER A 206 -8.54 15.04 -12.36
C SER A 206 -8.54 14.14 -13.60
N VAL A 207 -7.43 14.16 -14.33
CA VAL A 207 -7.15 13.22 -15.43
C VAL A 207 -6.44 12.01 -14.85
N ASN A 208 -6.80 10.81 -15.30
CA ASN A 208 -6.13 9.59 -14.87
C ASN A 208 -4.66 9.56 -15.34
N VAL A 209 -3.74 9.77 -14.41
CA VAL A 209 -2.28 9.77 -14.64
C VAL A 209 -1.62 8.56 -14.01
N ARG A 210 -0.48 8.11 -14.58
CA ARG A 210 0.28 6.97 -14.06
C ARG A 210 0.74 7.12 -12.61
N ALA A 211 0.94 8.36 -12.13
CA ALA A 211 1.28 8.61 -10.74
C ALA A 211 0.16 8.17 -9.78
N PHE A 212 -1.10 8.26 -10.18
CA PHE A 212 -2.23 7.80 -9.38
C PHE A 212 -2.24 6.27 -9.28
N ASP A 213 -1.95 5.55 -10.37
CA ASP A 213 -1.79 4.09 -10.35
C ASP A 213 -0.63 3.65 -9.45
N ALA A 214 0.50 4.37 -9.49
CA ALA A 214 1.65 4.10 -8.62
C ALA A 214 1.31 4.36 -7.14
N LEU A 215 0.60 5.44 -6.83
CA LEU A 215 0.13 5.73 -5.48
C LEU A 215 -0.86 4.68 -4.98
N ASN A 216 -1.78 4.21 -5.83
CA ASN A 216 -2.68 3.10 -5.52
C ASN A 216 -1.93 1.80 -5.22
N ALA A 217 -0.88 1.49 -6.02
CA ALA A 217 0.00 0.36 -5.76
C ALA A 217 0.70 0.51 -4.40
N PHE A 218 1.27 1.69 -4.14
CA PHE A 218 1.93 2.00 -2.86
C PHE A 218 0.97 1.84 -1.66
N ALA A 219 -0.27 2.28 -1.83
CA ALA A 219 -1.33 2.16 -0.85
C ALA A 219 -1.94 0.76 -0.72
N TYR A 220 -1.57 -0.17 -1.61
CA TYR A 220 -2.13 -1.52 -1.71
C TYR A 220 -3.66 -1.53 -1.94
N GLN A 221 -4.12 -0.72 -2.89
CA GLN A 221 -5.52 -0.59 -3.28
C GLN A 221 -6.03 -1.76 -4.15
N ASP A 222 -7.35 -1.95 -4.14
CA ASP A 222 -8.03 -3.05 -4.82
C ASP A 222 -7.77 -3.10 -6.33
N ASN A 223 -7.68 -1.95 -7.00
CA ASN A 223 -7.37 -1.91 -8.43
C ASN A 223 -5.99 -2.52 -8.76
N TRP A 224 -5.00 -2.32 -7.88
CA TRP A 224 -3.71 -2.98 -8.02
C TRP A 224 -3.82 -4.48 -7.69
N LYS A 225 -4.57 -4.85 -6.64
CA LYS A 225 -4.77 -6.26 -6.25
C LYS A 225 -5.41 -7.05 -7.38
N GLU A 226 -6.51 -6.55 -7.95
CA GLU A 226 -7.19 -7.16 -9.09
C GLU A 226 -6.25 -7.31 -10.30
N LYS A 227 -5.42 -6.30 -10.57
CA LYS A 227 -4.43 -6.38 -11.65
C LYS A 227 -3.40 -7.47 -11.38
N ASN A 228 -2.87 -7.55 -10.16
CA ASN A 228 -1.88 -8.57 -9.77
C ASN A 228 -2.48 -9.98 -9.77
N GLU A 229 -3.72 -10.14 -9.28
CA GLU A 229 -4.46 -11.40 -9.30
C GLU A 229 -4.69 -11.92 -10.72
N ARG A 230 -4.98 -11.04 -11.70
CA ARG A 230 -5.09 -11.44 -13.12
C ARG A 230 -3.81 -12.06 -13.66
N TYR A 231 -2.65 -11.44 -13.39
CA TYR A 231 -1.36 -12.01 -13.79
C TYR A 231 -1.09 -13.35 -13.10
N PHE A 232 -1.42 -13.44 -11.81
CA PHE A 232 -1.23 -14.67 -11.04
C PHE A 232 -2.16 -15.81 -11.50
N GLN A 233 -3.40 -15.51 -11.87
CA GLN A 233 -4.34 -16.48 -12.42
C GLN A 233 -3.90 -16.96 -13.80
N GLU A 234 -3.53 -16.04 -14.72
CA GLU A 234 -2.99 -16.39 -16.04
C GLU A 234 -1.76 -17.32 -15.90
N PHE A 235 -0.86 -17.00 -14.98
CA PHE A 235 0.30 -17.84 -14.65
C PHE A 235 -0.12 -19.22 -14.13
N THR A 236 -1.04 -19.28 -13.18
CA THR A 236 -1.47 -20.53 -12.55
C THR A 236 -2.14 -21.46 -13.57
N ASP A 237 -2.97 -20.93 -14.46
CA ASP A 237 -3.63 -21.69 -15.51
C ASP A 237 -2.60 -22.29 -16.49
N ILE A 238 -1.60 -21.50 -16.90
CA ILE A 238 -0.55 -21.95 -17.81
C ILE A 238 0.37 -22.97 -17.12
N PHE A 239 0.69 -22.77 -15.84
CA PHE A 239 1.47 -23.73 -15.06
C PHE A 239 0.75 -25.08 -14.90
N GLN A 240 -0.58 -25.08 -14.75
CA GLN A 240 -1.36 -26.32 -14.74
C GLN A 240 -1.29 -27.06 -16.09
N ARG A 241 -1.39 -26.33 -17.22
CA ARG A 241 -1.24 -26.91 -18.56
C ARG A 241 0.17 -27.45 -18.80
N TRP A 242 1.20 -26.76 -18.31
CA TRP A 242 2.58 -27.25 -18.35
C TRP A 242 2.68 -28.62 -17.67
N ASN A 243 2.17 -28.74 -16.44
CA ASN A 243 2.20 -30.01 -15.70
C ASN A 243 1.35 -31.13 -16.36
N SER A 244 0.33 -30.78 -17.17
CA SER A 244 -0.47 -31.78 -17.87
C SER A 244 0.17 -32.27 -19.18
N HIS A 245 0.73 -31.37 -19.99
CA HIS A 245 1.26 -31.68 -21.32
C HIS A 245 2.75 -31.99 -21.34
N VAL A 246 3.52 -31.42 -20.41
CA VAL A 246 4.97 -31.53 -20.35
C VAL A 246 5.35 -32.34 -19.11
N LYS A 247 5.25 -33.66 -19.24
CA LYS A 247 5.72 -34.61 -18.24
C LYS A 247 7.13 -35.09 -18.54
N VAL A 248 7.89 -35.38 -17.49
CA VAL A 248 9.14 -36.14 -17.58
C VAL A 248 8.76 -37.60 -17.82
N ASP A 249 8.48 -37.95 -19.07
CA ASP A 249 8.22 -39.32 -19.52
C ASP A 249 9.44 -39.86 -20.30
N ASN A 250 9.43 -41.15 -20.63
CA ASN A 250 10.51 -41.84 -21.36
C ASN A 250 10.79 -41.28 -22.77
N ASP A 251 9.94 -40.40 -23.30
CA ASP A 251 10.06 -39.82 -24.64
C ASP A 251 11.06 -38.64 -24.74
N LEU A 252 11.59 -38.17 -23.61
CA LEU A 252 12.59 -37.09 -23.58
C LEU A 252 14.01 -37.67 -23.38
N SER A 253 14.98 -37.12 -24.10
CA SER A 253 16.39 -37.42 -23.80
C SER A 253 16.75 -37.00 -22.38
N GLU A 254 17.76 -37.64 -21.78
CA GLU A 254 18.18 -37.37 -20.39
C GLU A 254 18.46 -35.88 -20.15
N ASN A 255 19.07 -35.20 -21.12
CA ASN A 255 19.35 -33.76 -21.05
C ASN A 255 18.06 -32.92 -21.11
N SER A 256 17.11 -33.26 -21.98
CA SER A 256 15.84 -32.55 -22.10
C SER A 256 14.96 -32.75 -20.85
N GLY A 257 14.97 -33.95 -20.27
CA GLY A 257 14.27 -34.25 -19.02
C GLY A 257 14.75 -33.38 -17.85
N ARG A 258 16.08 -33.24 -17.70
CA ARG A 258 16.68 -32.37 -16.66
C ARG A 258 16.29 -30.90 -16.81
N ILE A 259 16.21 -30.38 -18.05
CA ILE A 259 15.78 -28.99 -18.30
C ILE A 259 14.32 -28.80 -17.92
N VAL A 260 13.43 -29.72 -18.31
CA VAL A 260 12.00 -29.69 -17.97
C VAL A 260 11.79 -29.76 -16.45
N GLU A 261 12.52 -30.63 -15.75
CA GLU A 261 12.46 -30.72 -14.29
C GLU A 261 12.93 -29.41 -13.64
N THR A 262 14.02 -28.81 -14.14
CA THR A 262 14.53 -27.53 -13.67
C THR A 262 13.50 -26.42 -13.84
N ILE A 263 12.87 -26.31 -15.02
CA ILE A 263 11.79 -25.37 -15.30
C ILE A 263 10.63 -25.59 -14.34
N THR A 264 10.20 -26.84 -14.15
CA THR A 264 9.07 -27.18 -13.27
C THR A 264 9.33 -26.76 -11.83
N ASN A 265 10.53 -27.03 -11.30
CA ASN A 265 10.93 -26.60 -9.96
C ASN A 265 10.99 -25.07 -9.84
N GLN A 266 11.49 -24.37 -10.86
CA GLN A 266 11.50 -22.90 -10.91
C GLN A 266 10.07 -22.31 -10.96
N LEU A 267 9.14 -22.95 -11.68
CA LEU A 267 7.73 -22.54 -11.72
C LEU A 267 7.03 -22.74 -10.38
N ILE A 268 7.28 -23.84 -9.67
CA ILE A 268 6.77 -24.08 -8.31
C ILE A 268 7.23 -22.97 -7.37
N TYR A 269 8.52 -22.63 -7.42
CA TYR A 269 9.09 -21.57 -6.63
C TYR A 269 8.52 -20.19 -6.99
N LEU A 270 8.35 -19.88 -8.29
CA LEU A 270 7.73 -18.63 -8.72
C LEU A 270 6.28 -18.52 -8.25
N LYS A 271 5.52 -19.63 -8.30
CA LYS A 271 4.16 -19.70 -7.77
C LYS A 271 4.11 -19.34 -6.29
N ASP A 272 4.99 -19.92 -5.47
CA ASP A 272 5.10 -19.63 -4.04
C ASP A 272 5.41 -18.14 -3.78
N ILE A 273 6.29 -17.54 -4.57
CA ILE A 273 6.62 -16.12 -4.44
C ILE A 273 5.43 -15.23 -4.79
N LEU A 274 4.74 -15.51 -5.90
CA LEU A 274 3.63 -14.70 -6.36
C LEU A 274 2.39 -14.85 -5.46
N SER A 275 2.27 -15.96 -4.73
CA SER A 275 1.20 -16.16 -3.75
C SER A 275 1.46 -15.54 -2.38
N LYS A 276 2.69 -15.06 -2.09
CA LYS A 276 3.01 -14.42 -0.80
C LYS A 276 2.34 -13.06 -0.67
N ASP A 277 1.92 -12.74 0.55
CA ASP A 277 1.42 -11.42 0.91
C ASP A 277 2.48 -10.35 0.58
N CYS A 278 2.03 -9.18 0.13
CA CYS A 278 2.89 -8.02 -0.09
C CYS A 278 3.53 -7.48 1.19
N GLN A 279 3.11 -7.94 2.38
CA GLN A 279 3.83 -7.66 3.62
C GLN A 279 5.11 -8.51 3.78
N SER A 280 5.25 -9.60 3.02
CA SER A 280 6.47 -10.41 3.03
C SER A 280 7.60 -9.74 2.25
N TYR A 281 8.80 -9.78 2.81
CA TYR A 281 10.00 -9.34 2.10
C TYR A 281 10.25 -10.21 0.86
N ILE A 282 10.51 -9.55 -0.27
CA ILE A 282 10.93 -10.21 -1.51
C ILE A 282 12.18 -9.51 -2.02
N ASP A 283 13.23 -10.29 -2.26
CA ASP A 283 14.40 -9.83 -3.00
C ASP A 283 14.05 -9.77 -4.50
N ALA A 284 13.57 -8.61 -4.94
CA ALA A 284 13.13 -8.40 -6.31
C ALA A 284 14.24 -8.64 -7.34
N GLN A 285 15.51 -8.38 -7.01
CA GLN A 285 16.63 -8.65 -7.92
C GLN A 285 16.81 -10.16 -8.09
N LYS A 286 16.79 -10.91 -6.99
CA LYS A 286 16.86 -12.38 -7.03
C LYS A 286 15.69 -12.97 -7.83
N VAL A 287 14.47 -12.49 -7.60
CA VAL A 287 13.28 -12.95 -8.35
C VAL A 287 13.40 -12.62 -9.83
N SER A 288 13.80 -11.40 -10.18
CA SER A 288 13.99 -10.99 -11.58
C SER A 288 15.03 -11.84 -12.30
N LEU A 289 16.17 -12.13 -11.66
CA LEU A 289 17.19 -13.04 -12.20
C LEU A 289 16.67 -14.47 -12.41
N GLN A 290 15.87 -14.99 -11.47
CA GLN A 290 15.28 -16.31 -11.58
C GLN A 290 14.26 -16.39 -12.73
N VAL A 291 13.38 -15.39 -12.87
CA VAL A 291 12.43 -15.32 -13.99
C VAL A 291 13.17 -15.16 -15.32
N SER A 292 14.24 -14.36 -15.37
CA SER A 292 15.07 -14.25 -16.58
C SER A 292 15.72 -15.57 -16.97
N SER A 293 16.25 -16.34 -16.01
CA SER A 293 16.79 -17.68 -16.27
C SER A 293 15.70 -18.63 -16.74
N LEU A 294 14.51 -18.56 -16.16
CA LEU A 294 13.37 -19.38 -16.52
C LEU A 294 12.91 -19.08 -17.96
N VAL A 295 12.82 -17.81 -18.36
CA VAL A 295 12.53 -17.39 -19.75
C VAL A 295 13.51 -18.00 -20.74
N GLU A 296 14.82 -17.95 -20.45
CA GLU A 296 15.84 -18.51 -21.34
C GLU A 296 15.75 -20.04 -21.42
N ASN A 297 15.56 -20.72 -20.29
CA ASN A 297 15.37 -22.18 -20.26
C ASN A 297 14.13 -22.59 -21.06
N THR A 298 13.00 -21.91 -20.88
CA THR A 298 11.77 -22.16 -21.64
C THR A 298 11.96 -21.91 -23.14
N ARG A 299 12.73 -20.88 -23.52
CA ARG A 299 13.07 -20.61 -24.92
C ARG A 299 13.94 -21.70 -25.54
N GLN A 300 14.84 -22.31 -24.78
CA GLN A 300 15.62 -23.47 -25.23
C GLN A 300 14.73 -24.71 -25.37
N THR A 301 13.83 -24.96 -24.42
CA THR A 301 12.87 -26.06 -24.49
C THR A 301 11.91 -25.92 -25.68
N GLU A 302 11.50 -24.71 -26.03
CA GLU A 302 10.66 -24.44 -27.21
C GLU A 302 11.35 -24.95 -28.49
N LYS A 303 12.63 -24.64 -28.67
CA LYS A 303 13.42 -25.09 -29.83
C LYS A 303 13.56 -26.62 -29.86
N ILE A 304 13.75 -27.26 -28.70
CA ILE A 304 13.85 -28.72 -28.60
C ILE A 304 12.53 -29.37 -29.03
N PHE A 305 11.40 -28.88 -28.52
CA PHE A 305 10.08 -29.43 -28.88
C PHE A 305 9.70 -29.15 -30.32
N LEU A 306 10.09 -27.99 -30.86
CA LEU A 306 9.91 -27.70 -32.29
C LEU A 306 10.69 -28.69 -33.16
N ASN A 307 11.97 -28.90 -32.85
CA ASN A 307 12.79 -29.85 -33.63
C ASN A 307 12.24 -31.28 -33.54
N ALA A 308 11.87 -31.74 -32.35
CA ALA A 308 11.27 -33.07 -32.17
C ALA A 308 9.97 -33.24 -32.98
N LEU A 309 9.09 -32.23 -32.96
CA LEU A 309 7.85 -32.23 -33.74
C LEU A 309 8.12 -32.32 -35.26
N LEU A 310 9.10 -31.57 -35.75
CA LEU A 310 9.48 -31.55 -37.17
C LEU A 310 10.19 -32.84 -37.61
N GLU A 311 10.94 -33.50 -36.72
CA GLU A 311 11.57 -34.79 -36.97
C GLU A 311 10.54 -35.91 -37.07
N GLU A 312 9.55 -35.93 -36.18
CA GLU A 312 8.52 -36.98 -36.13
C GLU A 312 7.45 -36.82 -37.21
N HIS A 313 6.99 -35.59 -37.48
CA HIS A 313 5.84 -35.32 -38.35
C HIS A 313 6.18 -34.54 -39.63
N GLY A 314 7.45 -34.19 -39.82
CA GLY A 314 7.94 -33.50 -41.02
C GLY A 314 7.87 -31.97 -40.97
N LYS A 315 8.43 -31.32 -42.00
CA LYS A 315 8.67 -29.86 -42.04
C LYS A 315 7.41 -28.99 -41.94
N ASN A 316 6.23 -29.53 -42.22
CA ASN A 316 4.97 -28.79 -42.21
C ASN A 316 4.15 -29.01 -40.93
N ALA A 317 4.71 -29.69 -39.92
CA ALA A 317 3.99 -30.04 -38.69
C ALA A 317 3.59 -28.83 -37.83
N ASP A 318 4.28 -27.68 -37.98
CA ASP A 318 3.95 -26.42 -37.30
C ASP A 318 3.08 -25.48 -38.16
N THR A 319 2.25 -26.03 -39.05
CA THR A 319 1.33 -25.23 -39.88
C THR A 319 -0.13 -25.37 -39.42
N PRO A 320 -0.99 -24.35 -39.60
CA PRO A 320 -2.40 -24.44 -39.26
C PRO A 320 -3.10 -25.63 -39.91
N GLY A 321 -2.77 -25.94 -41.17
CA GLY A 321 -3.37 -27.06 -41.92
C GLY A 321 -3.05 -28.43 -41.32
N PHE A 322 -1.79 -28.69 -40.97
CA PHE A 322 -1.41 -29.95 -40.31
C PHE A 322 -2.07 -30.09 -38.95
N ARG A 323 -2.02 -29.01 -38.14
CA ARG A 323 -2.59 -28.98 -36.79
C ARG A 323 -4.12 -29.20 -36.80
N GLN A 324 -4.82 -28.62 -37.77
CA GLN A 324 -6.26 -28.81 -37.94
C GLN A 324 -6.59 -30.25 -38.36
N PHE A 325 -5.82 -30.82 -39.29
CA PHE A 325 -6.01 -32.21 -39.73
C PHE A 325 -5.86 -33.21 -38.58
N GLU A 326 -4.79 -33.12 -37.79
CA GLU A 326 -4.56 -34.00 -36.64
C GLU A 326 -5.66 -33.88 -35.57
N ALA A 327 -6.12 -32.65 -35.30
CA ALA A 327 -7.16 -32.41 -34.31
C ALA A 327 -8.53 -32.96 -34.74
N GLU A 328 -8.96 -32.70 -35.97
CA GLU A 328 -10.31 -33.06 -36.46
C GLU A 328 -10.42 -34.54 -36.86
N TYR A 329 -9.40 -35.09 -37.50
CA TYR A 329 -9.46 -36.44 -38.07
C TYR A 329 -8.83 -37.50 -37.16
N ASN A 330 -7.76 -37.17 -36.42
CA ASN A 330 -7.04 -38.12 -35.58
C ASN A 330 -7.33 -37.95 -34.08
N CYS A 331 -8.04 -36.90 -33.66
CA CYS A 331 -8.24 -36.53 -32.26
C CYS A 331 -6.90 -36.47 -31.48
N HIS A 332 -5.83 -36.05 -32.16
CA HIS A 332 -4.46 -36.08 -31.66
C HIS A 332 -3.86 -34.66 -31.70
N PHE A 333 -3.05 -34.32 -30.69
CA PHE A 333 -2.49 -32.98 -30.52
C PHE A 333 -0.95 -33.05 -30.38
N PRO A 334 -0.22 -33.37 -31.45
CA PRO A 334 1.22 -33.60 -31.39
C PRO A 334 1.99 -32.33 -30.99
N ALA A 335 1.45 -31.16 -31.33
CA ALA A 335 2.02 -29.86 -31.00
C ALA A 335 1.70 -29.36 -29.56
N ALA A 336 0.96 -30.11 -28.74
CA ALA A 336 0.52 -29.65 -27.41
C ALA A 336 1.68 -29.24 -26.49
N LYS A 337 2.79 -29.99 -26.50
CA LYS A 337 4.02 -29.67 -25.76
C LYS A 337 4.62 -28.33 -26.24
N LEU A 338 4.72 -28.15 -27.55
CA LEU A 338 5.26 -26.93 -28.17
C LEU A 338 4.37 -25.72 -27.87
N ASP A 339 3.06 -25.84 -28.04
CA ASP A 339 2.10 -24.77 -27.82
C ASP A 339 2.08 -24.32 -26.37
N THR A 340 2.06 -25.28 -25.43
CA THR A 340 2.12 -24.99 -24.00
C THR A 340 3.41 -24.28 -23.62
N THR A 341 4.55 -24.68 -24.20
CA THR A 341 5.84 -24.01 -23.99
C THR A 341 5.84 -22.59 -24.56
N ARG A 342 5.23 -22.35 -25.73
CA ARG A 342 5.10 -21.02 -26.33
C ARG A 342 4.20 -20.10 -25.51
N ASP A 343 3.10 -20.62 -24.99
CA ASP A 343 2.20 -19.89 -24.09
C ASP A 343 2.89 -19.57 -22.76
N LEU A 344 3.65 -20.53 -22.21
CA LEU A 344 4.48 -20.31 -21.03
C LEU A 344 5.52 -19.22 -21.27
N LEU A 345 6.23 -19.24 -22.40
CA LEU A 345 7.22 -18.22 -22.74
C LEU A 345 6.60 -16.82 -22.78
N LYS A 346 5.46 -16.65 -23.47
CA LYS A 346 4.73 -15.37 -23.51
C LYS A 346 4.31 -14.90 -22.12
N CYS A 347 3.83 -15.81 -21.28
CA CYS A 347 3.43 -15.50 -19.91
C CYS A 347 4.62 -15.08 -19.05
N LEU A 348 5.73 -15.81 -19.13
CA LEU A 348 6.96 -15.50 -18.39
C LEU A 348 7.56 -14.15 -18.81
N GLU A 349 7.52 -13.81 -20.10
CA GLU A 349 7.96 -12.49 -20.59
C GLU A 349 7.10 -11.37 -20.01
N LYS A 350 5.76 -11.52 -19.98
CA LYS A 350 4.86 -10.56 -19.31
C LYS A 350 5.14 -10.44 -17.81
N ILE A 351 5.36 -11.56 -17.11
CA ILE A 351 5.67 -11.57 -15.67
C ILE A 351 7.02 -10.91 -15.42
N PHE A 352 8.01 -11.18 -16.26
CA PHE A 352 9.33 -10.55 -16.19
C PHE A 352 9.21 -9.03 -16.32
N GLU A 353 8.45 -8.53 -17.30
CA GLU A 353 8.18 -7.11 -17.43
C GLU A 353 7.49 -6.55 -16.19
N TRP A 354 6.44 -7.23 -15.70
CA TRP A 354 5.65 -6.80 -14.54
C TRP A 354 6.47 -6.70 -13.25
N ILE A 355 7.24 -7.72 -12.90
CA ILE A 355 8.05 -7.78 -11.66
C ILE A 355 9.12 -6.69 -11.64
N ASN A 356 9.60 -6.27 -12.82
CA ASN A 356 10.60 -5.19 -12.95
C ASN A 356 9.98 -3.78 -12.97
N THR A 357 8.65 -3.64 -12.92
CA THR A 357 7.99 -2.33 -12.78
C THR A 357 8.12 -1.78 -11.36
N ARG A 358 8.05 -0.45 -11.23
CA ARG A 358 8.00 0.21 -9.91
C ARG A 358 6.70 -0.12 -9.19
N GLU A 359 5.62 -0.21 -9.95
CA GLU A 359 4.27 -0.55 -9.52
C GLU A 359 4.19 -1.93 -8.84
N PHE A 360 5.05 -2.89 -9.19
CA PHE A 360 5.13 -4.18 -8.49
C PHE A 360 5.85 -4.09 -7.12
N LEU A 361 6.82 -3.18 -7.00
CA LEU A 361 7.65 -3.00 -5.79
C LEU A 361 6.97 -2.11 -4.74
N LEU A 362 6.21 -1.10 -5.18
CA LEU A 362 5.59 -0.10 -4.30
C LEU A 362 4.73 -0.67 -3.16
N PRO A 363 3.88 -1.70 -3.37
CA PRO A 363 3.12 -2.32 -2.28
C PRO A 363 3.99 -2.88 -1.15
N ARG A 364 5.20 -3.33 -1.47
CA ARG A 364 6.17 -3.95 -0.53
C ARG A 364 7.12 -2.94 0.10
N SER A 365 7.06 -1.69 -0.33
CA SER A 365 7.89 -0.61 0.21
C SER A 365 7.14 0.20 1.26
N GLN A 366 7.87 0.63 2.28
CA GLN A 366 7.43 1.69 3.20
C GLN A 366 7.73 3.10 2.66
N PHE A 367 8.61 3.24 1.67
CA PHE A 367 9.13 4.52 1.22
C PHE A 367 8.96 4.70 -0.29
N MET A 368 8.31 5.80 -0.68
CA MET A 368 8.13 6.19 -2.08
C MET A 368 8.61 7.63 -2.28
N LEU A 369 9.37 7.86 -3.36
CA LEU A 369 9.74 9.20 -3.81
C LEU A 369 9.01 9.48 -5.12
N LEU A 370 8.06 10.42 -5.09
CA LEU A 370 7.41 10.96 -6.28
C LEU A 370 8.22 12.15 -6.81
N ARG A 371 9.00 11.92 -7.87
CA ARG A 371 9.82 12.97 -8.51
C ARG A 371 9.22 13.45 -9.82
N GLY A 372 9.77 14.51 -10.40
CA GLY A 372 9.33 15.07 -11.67
C GLY A 372 9.55 16.58 -11.76
N CYS A 373 9.48 17.11 -12.98
CA CYS A 373 9.63 18.54 -13.27
C CYS A 373 8.64 19.45 -12.51
N ALA A 374 8.88 20.76 -12.56
CA ALA A 374 7.93 21.73 -12.02
C ALA A 374 6.61 21.73 -12.81
N GLY A 375 5.48 21.91 -12.12
CA GLY A 375 4.17 22.04 -12.74
C GLY A 375 3.52 20.74 -13.24
N VAL A 376 4.22 19.61 -13.18
CA VAL A 376 3.73 18.31 -13.70
C VAL A 376 2.51 17.73 -12.97
N GLY A 377 2.12 18.27 -11.81
CA GLY A 377 0.93 17.81 -11.07
C GLY A 377 1.18 16.93 -9.84
N LYS A 378 2.40 16.89 -9.28
CA LYS A 378 2.72 16.05 -8.09
C LYS A 378 1.79 16.29 -6.90
N THR A 379 1.63 17.55 -6.50
CA THR A 379 0.72 17.96 -5.42
C THR A 379 -0.72 17.51 -5.70
N HIS A 380 -1.17 17.70 -6.96
CA HIS A 380 -2.51 17.28 -7.38
C HIS A 380 -2.68 15.77 -7.21
N ALA A 381 -1.77 14.96 -7.76
CA ALA A 381 -1.82 13.50 -7.65
C ALA A 381 -1.83 13.00 -6.19
N ILE A 382 -1.05 13.63 -5.31
CA ILE A 382 -1.01 13.29 -3.87
C ILE A 382 -2.35 13.60 -3.19
N VAL A 383 -2.87 14.82 -3.36
CA VAL A 383 -4.12 15.25 -2.71
C VAL A 383 -5.30 14.45 -3.24
N ASP A 384 -5.38 14.24 -4.56
CA ASP A 384 -6.45 13.47 -5.19
C ASP A 384 -6.46 12.01 -4.71
N HIS A 385 -5.29 11.39 -4.65
CA HIS A 385 -5.16 10.03 -4.14
C HIS A 385 -5.49 9.93 -2.65
N ALA A 386 -5.05 10.88 -1.82
CA ALA A 386 -5.38 10.90 -0.40
C ALA A 386 -6.89 10.99 -0.16
N LEU A 387 -7.59 11.87 -0.89
CA LEU A 387 -9.06 11.96 -0.87
C LEU A 387 -9.72 10.64 -1.28
N HIS A 388 -9.20 9.98 -2.32
CA HIS A 388 -9.71 8.68 -2.80
C HIS A 388 -9.57 7.56 -1.76
N ILE A 389 -8.39 7.38 -1.16
CA ILE A 389 -8.18 6.28 -0.19
C ILE A 389 -8.86 6.53 1.15
N ASN A 390 -9.06 7.80 1.53
CA ASN A 390 -9.80 8.16 2.74
C ASN A 390 -11.28 7.75 2.65
N GLN A 391 -11.90 7.83 1.46
CA GLN A 391 -13.26 7.31 1.23
C GLN A 391 -13.37 5.79 1.49
N LYS A 392 -12.24 5.08 1.36
CA LYS A 392 -12.12 3.66 1.68
C LYS A 392 -11.65 3.41 3.12
N GLN A 393 -11.75 4.39 4.01
CA GLN A 393 -11.33 4.31 5.42
C GLN A 393 -9.84 4.00 5.62
N GLN A 394 -8.98 4.29 4.64
CA GLN A 394 -7.54 4.21 4.83
C GLN A 394 -7.00 5.53 5.34
N ILE A 395 -6.18 5.46 6.39
CA ILE A 395 -5.61 6.64 7.04
C ILE A 395 -4.59 7.28 6.09
N CYS A 396 -4.77 8.57 5.83
CA CYS A 396 -3.81 9.39 5.12
C CYS A 396 -3.62 10.74 5.81
N LEU A 397 -2.38 11.20 5.86
CA LEU A 397 -1.99 12.49 6.44
C LEU A 397 -1.11 13.21 5.45
N ILE A 398 -1.40 14.48 5.15
CA ILE A 398 -0.65 15.28 4.18
C ILE A 398 0.01 16.45 4.90
N PHE A 399 1.30 16.61 4.61
CA PHE A 399 2.11 17.76 4.99
C PHE A 399 2.78 18.32 3.75
N TYR A 400 3.11 19.61 3.78
CA TYR A 400 3.80 20.28 2.69
C TYR A 400 5.20 20.67 3.14
N GLY A 401 6.17 20.66 2.23
CA GLY A 401 7.56 21.02 2.53
C GLY A 401 7.66 22.40 3.18
N GLU A 402 6.82 23.34 2.75
CA GLU A 402 6.72 24.69 3.33
C GLU A 402 6.36 24.72 4.83
N ASP A 403 5.73 23.65 5.36
CA ASP A 403 5.42 23.53 6.79
C ASP A 403 6.69 23.35 7.64
N PHE A 404 7.77 22.82 7.05
CA PHE A 404 8.98 22.42 7.77
C PHE A 404 9.97 23.57 7.95
N THR A 405 9.69 24.42 8.96
CA THR A 405 10.39 25.68 9.28
C THR A 405 11.33 25.57 10.49
N GLY A 406 12.35 24.70 10.37
CA GLY A 406 13.53 24.71 11.26
C GLY A 406 13.50 23.83 12.50
N GLY A 407 12.33 23.39 12.93
CA GLY A 407 12.16 22.33 13.93
C GLY A 407 12.38 20.91 13.37
N GLU A 408 12.53 19.93 14.27
CA GLU A 408 12.56 18.52 13.87
C GLU A 408 11.23 18.10 13.22
N PRO A 409 11.22 17.27 12.17
CA PRO A 409 10.01 16.96 11.40
C PRO A 409 8.82 16.48 12.24
N TRP A 410 9.05 15.57 13.20
CA TRP A 410 7.99 15.04 14.05
C TRP A 410 7.35 16.10 14.95
N LYS A 411 8.11 17.10 15.44
CA LYS A 411 7.54 18.21 16.23
C LYS A 411 6.62 19.06 15.38
N ILE A 412 7.02 19.31 14.14
CA ILE A 412 6.21 20.07 13.18
C ILE A 412 4.94 19.31 12.84
N ILE A 413 5.05 17.99 12.60
CA ILE A 413 3.90 17.11 12.37
C ILE A 413 2.94 17.11 13.56
N ILE A 414 3.44 16.96 14.79
CA ILE A 414 2.61 16.99 16.02
C ILE A 414 1.84 18.32 16.11
N ASN A 415 2.53 19.43 15.90
CA ASN A 415 1.91 20.76 15.95
C ASN A 415 0.86 20.94 14.84
N LYS A 416 1.16 20.50 13.61
CA LYS A 416 0.25 20.58 12.45
C LYS A 416 -1.01 19.73 12.63
N LEU A 417 -0.87 18.58 13.27
CA LEU A 417 -2.00 17.70 13.59
C LEU A 417 -2.86 18.27 14.74
N GLY A 418 -2.38 19.27 15.46
CA GLY A 418 -3.14 19.93 16.51
C GLY A 418 -3.38 19.04 17.72
N PHE A 419 -2.46 18.12 18.01
CA PHE A 419 -2.58 17.26 19.19
C PHE A 419 -2.54 18.08 20.49
N SER A 420 -3.47 17.77 21.39
CA SER A 420 -3.51 18.36 22.73
C SER A 420 -2.50 17.68 23.66
N GLY A 421 -1.58 18.46 24.24
CA GLY A 421 -0.60 18.00 25.21
C GLY A 421 0.76 17.60 24.62
N ASN A 422 1.68 17.17 25.49
CA ASN A 422 3.03 16.76 25.09
C ASN A 422 3.01 15.33 24.54
N ILE A 423 2.64 15.18 23.26
CA ILE A 423 2.89 13.93 22.51
C ILE A 423 4.37 13.88 22.16
N ASN A 424 5.01 12.76 22.49
CA ASN A 424 6.37 12.51 22.05
C ASN A 424 6.40 11.78 20.69
N ARG A 425 7.60 11.62 20.16
CA ARG A 425 7.84 11.07 18.83
C ARG A 425 7.41 9.61 18.67
N ASP A 426 7.62 8.77 19.69
CA ASP A 426 7.28 7.35 19.62
C ASP A 426 5.77 7.16 19.85
N GLU A 427 5.16 7.99 20.69
CA GLU A 427 3.70 8.09 20.84
C GLU A 427 3.02 8.47 19.52
N LEU A 428 3.56 9.46 18.78
CA LEU A 428 3.03 9.88 17.47
C LEU A 428 2.92 8.70 16.50
N TRP A 429 4.05 8.04 16.22
CA TRP A 429 4.10 6.99 15.21
C TRP A 429 3.38 5.72 15.67
N GLY A 430 3.51 5.35 16.95
CA GLY A 430 2.82 4.20 17.51
C GLY A 430 1.30 4.38 17.52
N MET A 431 0.80 5.60 17.74
CA MET A 431 -0.63 5.89 17.66
C MET A 431 -1.16 5.77 16.23
N ILE A 432 -0.42 6.27 15.23
CA ILE A 432 -0.81 6.13 13.82
C ILE A 432 -0.73 4.65 13.38
N ASP A 433 0.29 3.90 13.82
CA ASP A 433 0.41 2.45 13.53
C ASP A 433 -0.74 1.65 14.14
N ALA A 434 -1.13 1.94 15.38
CA ALA A 434 -2.25 1.30 16.06
C ALA A 434 -3.59 1.60 15.36
N ALA A 435 -3.78 2.84 14.92
CA ALA A 435 -4.95 3.23 14.13
C ALA A 435 -4.96 2.53 12.76
N ALA A 436 -3.81 2.44 12.10
CA ALA A 436 -3.66 1.76 10.81
C ALA A 436 -4.00 0.27 10.92
N GLU A 437 -3.46 -0.41 11.93
CA GLU A 437 -3.76 -1.81 12.22
C GLU A 437 -5.25 -2.03 12.48
N ALA A 438 -5.88 -1.10 13.21
CA ALA A 438 -7.31 -1.17 13.43
C ALA A 438 -8.09 -1.15 12.12
N THR A 439 -7.60 -0.50 11.07
CA THR A 439 -8.23 -0.51 9.74
C THR A 439 -7.80 -1.67 8.83
N GLU A 440 -6.85 -2.50 9.27
CA GLU A 440 -6.19 -3.55 8.44
C GLU A 440 -5.54 -3.01 7.16
N LYS A 441 -5.24 -1.71 7.14
CA LYS A 441 -4.61 -1.01 6.03
C LYS A 441 -3.40 -0.24 6.54
N SER A 442 -2.47 0.05 5.63
CA SER A 442 -1.35 0.92 5.96
C SER A 442 -1.81 2.38 6.08
N ALA A 443 -1.24 3.14 7.01
CA ALA A 443 -1.41 4.58 7.05
C ALA A 443 -0.36 5.24 6.16
N ILE A 444 -0.78 6.18 5.32
CA ILE A 444 0.12 6.87 4.39
C ILE A 444 0.36 8.30 4.84
N ILE A 445 1.62 8.63 5.07
CA ILE A 445 2.10 9.96 5.38
C ILE A 445 2.69 10.55 4.10
N TYR A 446 2.10 11.64 3.63
CA TYR A 446 2.59 12.41 2.52
C TYR A 446 3.37 13.62 3.02
N ILE A 447 4.58 13.82 2.49
CA ILE A 447 5.28 15.10 2.60
C ILE A 447 5.52 15.61 1.18
N ASP A 448 4.59 16.43 0.70
CA ASP A 448 4.64 16.99 -0.64
C ASP A 448 5.70 18.09 -0.73
N ALA A 449 6.45 18.12 -1.84
CA ALA A 449 7.37 19.18 -2.22
C ALA A 449 8.42 19.49 -1.14
N LEU A 450 9.23 18.52 -0.73
CA LEU A 450 10.37 18.72 0.21
C LEU A 450 11.30 19.86 -0.21
N ASN A 451 11.44 20.09 -1.52
CA ASN A 451 12.22 21.20 -2.07
C ASN A 451 11.65 22.59 -1.75
N GLU A 452 10.40 22.70 -1.32
CA GLU A 452 9.73 23.96 -0.91
C GLU A 452 9.91 24.28 0.58
N SER A 453 10.58 23.39 1.34
CA SER A 453 11.01 23.72 2.70
C SER A 453 12.01 24.88 2.70
N PRO A 454 11.83 25.91 3.56
CA PRO A 454 12.81 27.00 3.68
C PRO A 454 14.23 26.49 3.99
N GLU A 455 14.32 25.41 4.77
CA GLU A 455 15.58 24.77 5.15
C GLU A 455 15.80 23.42 4.45
N ARG A 456 15.43 23.31 3.16
CA ARG A 456 15.45 22.05 2.40
C ARG A 456 16.74 21.21 2.51
N ARG A 457 17.92 21.83 2.69
CA ARG A 457 19.19 21.12 2.89
C ARG A 457 19.23 20.30 4.19
N LYS A 458 18.44 20.66 5.19
CA LYS A 458 18.31 19.87 6.43
C LYS A 458 17.67 18.51 6.19
N TRP A 459 16.83 18.33 5.16
CA TRP A 459 16.35 17.00 4.74
C TRP A 459 17.51 16.06 4.46
N LYS A 460 18.48 16.51 3.65
CA LYS A 460 19.67 15.74 3.29
C LYS A 460 20.56 15.45 4.51
N ILE A 461 20.81 16.47 5.32
CA ILE A 461 21.87 16.42 6.35
C ILE A 461 21.38 15.78 7.65
N SER A 462 20.12 16.00 8.06
CA SER A 462 19.71 15.75 9.46
C SER A 462 18.26 15.33 9.69
N TRP A 463 17.34 15.54 8.75
CA TRP A 463 15.91 15.30 8.99
C TRP A 463 15.39 14.01 8.37
N LEU A 464 15.75 13.73 7.11
CA LEU A 464 15.13 12.62 6.39
C LEU A 464 15.62 11.26 6.90
N ALA A 465 16.91 11.10 7.16
CA ALA A 465 17.47 9.83 7.65
C ALA A 465 16.88 9.40 9.01
N PRO A 466 16.83 10.26 10.05
CA PRO A 466 16.16 9.90 11.30
C PRO A 466 14.66 9.65 11.16
N LEU A 467 13.96 10.41 10.30
CA LEU A 467 12.53 10.19 10.03
C LEU A 467 12.29 8.81 9.42
N VAL A 468 13.05 8.46 8.38
CA VAL A 468 13.00 7.13 7.73
C VAL A 468 13.29 6.04 8.74
N GLN A 469 14.35 6.19 9.55
CA GLN A 469 14.72 5.21 10.57
C GLN A 469 13.64 5.04 11.65
N GLN A 470 12.86 6.07 11.98
CA GLN A 470 11.76 5.91 12.93
C GLN A 470 10.61 5.11 12.31
N ILE A 471 10.20 5.49 11.10
CA ILE A 471 9.08 4.85 10.40
C ILE A 471 9.34 3.36 10.16
N THR A 472 10.60 2.93 9.98
CA THR A 472 10.91 1.49 9.85
C THR A 472 10.52 0.63 11.06
N HIS A 473 10.35 1.22 12.25
CA HIS A 473 9.89 0.47 13.44
C HIS A 473 8.37 0.21 13.43
N PHE A 474 7.63 0.84 12.52
CA PHE A 474 6.17 0.78 12.44
C PHE A 474 5.74 0.21 11.09
N PRO A 475 5.51 -1.11 10.98
CA PRO A 475 5.37 -1.80 9.70
C PRO A 475 4.15 -1.35 8.88
N ARG A 476 3.12 -0.78 9.52
CA ARG A 476 1.92 -0.29 8.83
C ARG A 476 2.03 1.17 8.38
N LEU A 477 3.13 1.86 8.70
CA LEU A 477 3.35 3.22 8.23
C LEU A 477 4.07 3.21 6.89
N LYS A 478 3.57 4.05 5.98
CA LYS A 478 4.17 4.31 4.68
C LYS A 478 4.42 5.81 4.52
N LEU A 479 5.59 6.19 4.03
CA LEU A 479 5.98 7.55 3.75
C LEU A 479 6.15 7.76 2.25
N CYS A 480 5.34 8.65 1.69
CA CYS A 480 5.51 9.16 0.34
C CYS A 480 6.03 10.60 0.42
N VAL A 481 7.17 10.87 -0.19
CA VAL A 481 7.71 12.23 -0.30
C VAL A 481 7.72 12.66 -1.75
N SER A 482 7.51 13.96 -1.99
CA SER A 482 7.58 14.52 -3.34
C SER A 482 8.71 15.54 -3.46
N CYS A 483 9.39 15.57 -4.61
CA CYS A 483 10.47 16.52 -4.87
C CYS A 483 10.56 16.86 -6.36
N ARG A 484 11.00 18.08 -6.69
CA ARG A 484 11.36 18.45 -8.06
C ARG A 484 12.71 17.86 -8.43
N ASP A 485 12.86 17.40 -9.68
CA ASP A 485 14.10 16.76 -10.14
C ASP A 485 15.35 17.63 -9.91
N THR A 486 15.22 18.95 -10.11
CA THR A 486 16.30 19.92 -9.96
C THR A 486 16.83 20.08 -8.53
N TYR A 487 16.12 19.58 -7.51
CA TYR A 487 16.48 19.73 -6.10
C TYR A 487 16.81 18.40 -5.41
N LEU A 488 16.81 17.28 -6.16
CA LEU A 488 17.03 15.96 -5.58
C LEU A 488 18.36 15.89 -4.82
N ASP A 489 19.43 16.43 -5.39
CA ASP A 489 20.77 16.38 -4.77
C ASP A 489 20.90 17.33 -3.57
N GLU A 490 20.03 18.34 -3.44
CA GLU A 490 19.99 19.21 -2.27
C GLU A 490 19.17 18.63 -1.11
N VAL A 491 18.17 17.79 -1.43
CA VAL A 491 17.21 17.25 -0.46
C VAL A 491 17.58 15.83 -0.01
N PHE A 492 18.22 15.04 -0.86
CA PHE A 492 18.50 13.63 -0.59
C PHE A 492 20.00 13.35 -0.50
N ASP A 493 20.36 12.47 0.44
CA ASP A 493 21.61 11.72 0.42
C ASP A 493 21.45 10.53 -0.55
N GLU A 494 22.49 10.19 -1.32
CA GLU A 494 22.42 9.13 -2.33
C GLU A 494 22.15 7.74 -1.75
N ASN A 495 22.73 7.42 -0.60
CA ASN A 495 22.53 6.12 0.03
C ASN A 495 21.14 6.02 0.66
N LEU A 496 20.65 7.11 1.24
CA LEU A 496 19.29 7.18 1.75
C LEU A 496 18.25 7.10 0.62
N ARG A 497 18.49 7.77 -0.51
CA ARG A 497 17.59 7.79 -1.68
C ARG A 497 17.31 6.39 -2.23
N LYS A 498 18.31 5.49 -2.20
CA LYS A 498 18.15 4.07 -2.60
C LYS A 498 17.13 3.29 -1.76
N LYS A 499 16.76 3.77 -0.56
CA LYS A 499 15.69 3.17 0.25
C LYS A 499 14.28 3.51 -0.26
N PHE A 500 14.15 4.54 -1.10
CA PHE A 500 12.87 4.93 -1.69
C PHE A 500 12.68 4.25 -3.04
N ILE A 501 11.47 3.76 -3.30
CA ILE A 501 11.07 3.41 -4.65
C ILE A 501 10.73 4.73 -5.37
N GLU A 502 11.55 5.08 -6.36
CA GLU A 502 11.35 6.29 -7.14
C GLU A 502 10.33 6.09 -8.25
N PHE A 503 9.37 7.00 -8.31
CA PHE A 503 8.41 7.09 -9.39
C PHE A 503 8.47 8.49 -10.01
N GLU A 504 8.63 8.55 -11.33
CA GLU A 504 8.68 9.79 -12.08
C GLU A 504 7.28 10.16 -12.59
N HIS A 505 6.81 11.35 -12.19
CA HIS A 505 5.56 11.89 -12.67
C HIS A 505 5.79 12.85 -13.84
N ASN A 506 5.35 12.41 -15.02
CA ASN A 506 5.49 13.12 -16.30
C ASN A 506 4.20 13.84 -16.75
N GLY A 507 3.37 14.29 -15.80
CA GLY A 507 2.09 14.92 -16.11
C GLY A 507 1.16 14.02 -16.92
N PHE A 508 0.67 14.54 -18.05
CA PHE A 508 -0.28 13.87 -18.94
C PHE A 508 0.37 13.05 -20.06
N PHE A 509 1.63 12.65 -19.93
CA PHE A 509 2.29 11.81 -20.92
C PHE A 509 1.49 10.51 -21.19
N GLY A 510 1.14 10.28 -22.46
CA GLY A 510 0.28 9.17 -22.91
C GLY A 510 -1.23 9.37 -22.64
N ARG A 511 -1.62 10.54 -22.15
CA ARG A 511 -3.00 10.95 -21.81
C ARG A 511 -3.29 12.38 -22.30
N GLU A 512 -2.53 12.87 -23.28
CA GLU A 512 -2.55 14.26 -23.73
C GLU A 512 -3.93 14.64 -24.29
N PHE A 513 -4.51 13.75 -25.09
CA PHE A 513 -5.83 13.96 -25.69
C PHE A 513 -6.92 14.12 -24.63
N ASP A 514 -6.96 13.19 -23.66
CA ASP A 514 -7.93 13.21 -22.56
C ASP A 514 -7.79 14.49 -21.73
N ALA A 515 -6.54 14.87 -21.42
CA ALA A 515 -6.23 16.08 -20.67
C ALA A 515 -6.64 17.36 -21.40
N ILE A 516 -6.28 17.51 -22.66
CA ILE A 516 -6.65 18.67 -23.48
C ILE A 516 -8.17 18.80 -23.52
N LYS A 517 -8.88 17.71 -23.80
CA LYS A 517 -10.34 17.71 -23.86
C LYS A 517 -10.95 18.21 -22.55
N GLN A 518 -10.55 17.64 -21.41
CA GLN A 518 -11.08 18.04 -20.09
C GLN A 518 -10.78 19.50 -19.75
N PHE A 519 -9.56 19.97 -20.02
CA PHE A 519 -9.19 21.36 -19.74
C PHE A 519 -9.98 22.33 -20.60
N PHE A 520 -10.11 22.06 -21.90
CA PHE A 520 -10.85 22.93 -22.80
C PHE A 520 -12.33 22.99 -22.41
N GLU A 521 -12.94 21.86 -22.07
CA GLU A 521 -14.30 21.79 -21.55
C GLU A 521 -14.46 22.62 -20.27
N PHE A 522 -13.57 22.44 -19.29
CA PHE A 522 -13.58 23.20 -18.04
C PHE A 522 -13.46 24.72 -18.26
N TYR A 523 -12.57 25.13 -19.17
CA TYR A 523 -12.38 26.54 -19.49
C TYR A 523 -13.45 27.09 -20.44
N LYS A 524 -14.33 26.23 -21.00
CA LYS A 524 -15.34 26.55 -22.04
C LYS A 524 -14.71 27.07 -23.33
N LEU A 525 -13.69 26.35 -23.81
CA LEU A 525 -12.97 26.62 -25.06
C LEU A 525 -13.35 25.57 -26.12
N ASP A 526 -13.29 25.97 -27.37
CA ASP A 526 -13.49 25.09 -28.52
C ASP A 526 -12.29 24.13 -28.62
N PRO A 527 -12.52 22.81 -28.68
CA PRO A 527 -11.44 21.83 -28.76
C PRO A 527 -10.60 22.08 -30.03
N PRO A 528 -9.28 21.84 -29.98
CA PRO A 528 -8.42 22.10 -31.12
C PRO A 528 -8.80 21.18 -32.29
N ALA A 529 -8.89 21.75 -33.49
CA ALA A 529 -9.24 21.01 -34.71
C ALA A 529 -8.18 19.95 -35.10
N THR A 530 -6.95 20.12 -34.61
CA THR A 530 -5.84 19.17 -34.78
C THR A 530 -5.26 18.78 -33.41
N PRO A 531 -4.76 17.54 -33.26
CA PRO A 531 -4.10 17.11 -32.02
C PRO A 531 -2.89 17.99 -31.70
N LEU A 532 -2.81 18.50 -30.47
CA LEU A 532 -1.66 19.26 -29.98
C LEU A 532 -0.59 18.28 -29.49
N LEU A 533 0.32 17.88 -30.37
CA LEU A 533 1.36 16.88 -30.10
C LEU A 533 2.65 17.46 -29.49
N GLN A 534 2.65 18.74 -29.13
CA GLN A 534 3.80 19.40 -28.52
C GLN A 534 3.98 18.91 -27.08
N SER A 535 5.21 18.54 -26.70
CA SER A 535 5.49 17.91 -25.41
C SER A 535 5.16 18.79 -24.21
N GLU A 536 5.12 20.11 -24.38
CA GLU A 536 4.75 21.08 -23.35
C GLU A 536 3.31 20.90 -22.87
N PHE A 537 2.39 20.41 -23.72
CA PHE A 537 0.98 20.14 -23.37
C PHE A 537 0.82 18.95 -22.41
N THR A 538 1.87 18.15 -22.21
CA THR A 538 1.89 17.14 -21.15
C THR A 538 1.96 17.76 -19.75
N ASN A 539 2.40 19.02 -19.63
CA ASN A 539 2.53 19.71 -18.35
C ASN A 539 1.20 20.38 -17.95
N PRO A 540 0.55 19.94 -16.85
CA PRO A 540 -0.74 20.50 -16.42
C PRO A 540 -0.70 22.00 -16.15
N LEU A 541 0.38 22.51 -15.54
CA LEU A 541 0.52 23.94 -15.28
C LEU A 541 0.54 24.73 -16.58
N PHE A 542 1.28 24.24 -17.59
CA PHE A 542 1.32 24.88 -18.90
C PHE A 542 -0.07 24.91 -19.54
N LEU A 543 -0.78 23.78 -19.55
CA LEU A 543 -2.13 23.69 -20.11
C LEU A 543 -3.11 24.63 -19.41
N HIS A 544 -3.01 24.76 -18.07
CA HIS A 544 -3.78 25.71 -17.28
C HIS A 544 -3.50 27.16 -17.70
N LEU A 545 -2.21 27.53 -17.82
CA LEU A 545 -1.80 28.88 -18.20
C LEU A 545 -2.27 29.24 -19.61
N ILE A 546 -2.21 28.30 -20.56
CA ILE A 546 -2.73 28.48 -21.91
C ILE A 546 -4.23 28.76 -21.88
N CYS A 547 -5.01 27.88 -21.27
CA CYS A 547 -6.46 28.00 -21.29
C CYS A 547 -6.92 29.29 -20.59
N GLN A 548 -6.23 29.69 -19.52
CA GLN A 548 -6.44 30.98 -18.86
C GLN A 548 -6.10 32.16 -19.79
N GLY A 549 -4.98 32.10 -20.51
CA GLY A 549 -4.56 33.15 -21.44
C GLY A 549 -5.56 33.34 -22.59
N ILE A 550 -5.96 32.26 -23.24
CA ILE A 550 -6.95 32.27 -24.34
C ILE A 550 -8.26 32.91 -23.87
N LYS A 551 -8.78 32.43 -22.73
CA LYS A 551 -10.02 32.94 -22.15
C LYS A 551 -9.91 34.40 -21.69
N GLY A 552 -8.79 34.77 -21.07
CA GLY A 552 -8.54 36.13 -20.55
C GLY A 552 -8.42 37.19 -21.65
N LEU A 553 -8.00 36.79 -22.84
CA LEU A 553 -7.96 37.63 -24.04
C LEU A 553 -9.27 37.62 -24.84
N GLY A 554 -10.25 36.79 -24.45
CA GLY A 554 -11.57 36.73 -25.09
C GLY A 554 -11.64 35.82 -26.32
N PHE A 555 -10.64 34.99 -26.56
CA PHE A 555 -10.67 33.97 -27.62
C PHE A 555 -11.47 32.74 -27.15
N SER A 556 -12.16 32.06 -28.08
CA SER A 556 -12.83 30.78 -27.81
C SER A 556 -11.98 29.57 -28.21
N SER A 557 -11.00 29.75 -29.10
CA SER A 557 -10.18 28.67 -29.65
C SER A 557 -8.70 29.05 -29.69
N ILE A 558 -7.82 28.05 -29.84
CA ILE A 558 -6.42 28.33 -30.18
C ILE A 558 -6.38 28.82 -31.64
N PRO A 559 -5.79 29.99 -31.92
CA PRO A 559 -5.55 30.41 -33.30
C PRO A 559 -4.48 29.49 -33.91
N LEU A 560 -4.94 28.48 -34.67
CA LEU A 560 -4.08 27.49 -35.32
C LEU A 560 -3.54 28.04 -36.66
N GLY A 561 -2.20 28.07 -36.81
CA GLY A 561 -1.50 28.36 -38.07
C GLY A 561 -0.06 28.83 -37.88
N SER A 562 0.96 27.96 -38.07
CA SER A 562 2.41 28.27 -37.87
C SER A 562 2.77 28.91 -36.51
N VAL A 563 1.86 28.83 -35.56
CA VAL A 563 1.94 29.50 -34.27
C VAL A 563 2.71 28.59 -33.31
N GLY A 564 4.01 28.81 -33.18
CA GLY A 564 4.88 28.08 -32.25
C GLY A 564 4.66 28.47 -30.79
N PHE A 565 5.28 27.72 -29.88
CA PHE A 565 5.36 27.95 -28.43
C PHE A 565 5.56 29.43 -28.04
N THR A 566 6.35 30.18 -28.81
CA THR A 566 6.62 31.61 -28.63
C THR A 566 5.36 32.48 -28.62
N TYR A 567 4.38 32.20 -29.48
CA TYR A 567 3.14 32.97 -29.52
C TYR A 567 2.25 32.67 -28.32
N VAL A 568 2.19 31.39 -27.91
CA VAL A 568 1.46 30.98 -26.71
C VAL A 568 2.03 31.67 -25.47
N LEU A 569 3.36 31.72 -25.34
CA LEU A 569 4.03 32.50 -24.31
C LEU A 569 3.70 33.99 -24.40
N ARG A 570 3.66 34.56 -25.62
CA ARG A 570 3.29 35.96 -25.82
C ARG A 570 1.87 36.25 -25.33
N LEU A 571 0.89 35.41 -25.68
CA LEU A 571 -0.48 35.55 -25.18
C LEU A 571 -0.55 35.49 -23.65
N LEU A 572 0.22 34.59 -23.04
CA LEU A 572 0.30 34.50 -21.58
C LEU A 572 0.89 35.78 -20.96
N LEU A 573 1.98 36.29 -21.52
CA LEU A 573 2.61 37.53 -21.05
C LEU A 573 1.68 38.73 -21.24
N GLU A 574 0.97 38.83 -22.36
CA GLU A 574 -0.04 39.86 -22.63
C GLU A 574 -1.18 39.82 -21.59
N GLU A 575 -1.72 38.64 -21.27
CA GLU A 575 -2.75 38.48 -20.24
C GLU A 575 -2.26 38.88 -18.85
N LYS A 576 -1.06 38.41 -18.45
CA LYS A 576 -0.46 38.75 -17.16
C LYS A 576 -0.13 40.24 -17.07
N ASN A 577 0.37 40.84 -18.14
CA ASN A 577 0.66 42.27 -18.22
C ASN A 577 -0.63 43.09 -18.06
N LYS A 578 -1.72 42.72 -18.75
CA LYS A 578 -3.02 43.37 -18.58
C LYS A 578 -3.48 43.33 -17.11
N ARG A 579 -3.41 42.17 -16.47
CA ARG A 579 -3.84 42.00 -15.08
C ARG A 579 -2.96 42.76 -14.09
N ILE A 580 -1.64 42.73 -14.26
CA ILE A 580 -0.70 43.43 -13.36
C ILE A 580 -0.78 44.95 -13.58
N ALA A 581 -0.99 45.42 -14.82
CA ALA A 581 -1.23 46.83 -15.11
C ALA A 581 -2.43 47.39 -14.34
N GLU A 582 -3.52 46.62 -14.23
CA GLU A 582 -4.69 46.98 -13.42
C GLU A 582 -4.36 47.06 -11.92
N VAL A 583 -3.64 46.06 -11.39
CA VAL A 583 -3.30 46.00 -9.95
C VAL A 583 -2.28 47.07 -9.55
N CYS A 584 -1.21 47.22 -10.33
CA CYS A 584 -0.11 48.14 -10.07
C CYS A 584 -0.33 49.54 -10.66
N ARG A 585 -1.44 49.77 -11.38
CA ARG A 585 -1.87 51.06 -11.95
C ARG A 585 -0.85 51.70 -12.89
N TYR A 586 -0.26 50.92 -13.80
CA TYR A 586 0.55 51.43 -14.92
C TYR A 586 -0.16 51.21 -16.27
N ASP A 587 0.34 51.82 -17.35
CA ASP A 587 -0.25 51.65 -18.68
C ASP A 587 0.12 50.29 -19.26
N LYS A 588 -0.89 49.48 -19.64
CA LYS A 588 -0.66 48.17 -20.26
C LYS A 588 0.28 48.21 -21.48
N ARG A 589 0.39 49.35 -22.17
CA ARG A 589 1.28 49.55 -23.33
C ARG A 589 2.77 49.56 -22.95
N ASP A 590 3.09 49.73 -21.68
CA ASP A 590 4.48 49.71 -21.21
C ASP A 590 5.08 48.30 -21.23
N GLU A 591 4.24 47.24 -21.29
CA GLU A 591 4.69 45.84 -21.35
C GLU A 591 5.69 45.44 -20.25
N ASN A 592 5.59 46.07 -19.07
CA ASN A 592 6.52 45.92 -17.96
C ASN A 592 6.75 44.44 -17.57
N VAL A 593 5.73 43.58 -17.68
CA VAL A 593 5.87 42.15 -17.40
C VAL A 593 6.78 41.46 -18.42
N THR A 594 6.57 41.70 -19.71
CA THR A 594 7.40 41.13 -20.78
C THR A 594 8.84 41.59 -20.64
N GLN A 595 9.06 42.89 -20.37
CA GLN A 595 10.39 43.44 -20.15
C GLN A 595 11.10 42.79 -18.95
N ALA A 596 10.40 42.63 -17.82
CA ALA A 596 10.96 42.01 -16.62
C ALA A 596 11.30 40.52 -16.84
N VAL A 597 10.43 39.77 -17.51
CA VAL A 597 10.67 38.35 -17.83
C VAL A 597 11.86 38.20 -18.78
N ASN A 598 11.97 39.05 -19.80
CA ASN A 598 13.11 39.05 -20.72
C ASN A 598 14.41 39.39 -19.99
N ALA A 599 14.43 40.42 -19.15
CA ALA A 599 15.61 40.79 -18.36
C ALA A 599 16.07 39.65 -17.45
N LEU A 600 15.12 38.95 -16.80
CA LEU A 600 15.41 37.76 -16.00
C LEU A 600 15.99 36.62 -16.86
N ALA A 601 15.36 36.34 -18.00
CA ALA A 601 15.81 35.29 -18.92
C ALA A 601 17.23 35.55 -19.44
N THR A 602 17.54 36.81 -19.81
CA THR A 602 18.90 37.23 -20.21
C THR A 602 19.90 36.98 -19.09
N LYS A 603 19.59 37.39 -17.86
CA LYS A 603 20.47 37.14 -16.69
C LYS A 603 20.68 35.65 -16.41
N MET A 604 19.63 34.84 -16.52
CA MET A 604 19.73 33.39 -16.36
C MET A 604 20.61 32.76 -17.44
N ALA A 605 20.49 33.19 -18.69
CA ALA A 605 21.32 32.70 -19.79
C ALA A 605 22.81 33.02 -19.57
N GLU A 606 23.12 34.26 -19.19
CA GLU A 606 24.48 34.71 -18.83
C GLU A 606 25.08 33.89 -17.68
N SER A 607 24.27 33.54 -16.67
CA SER A 607 24.73 32.78 -15.50
C SER A 607 24.99 31.30 -15.75
N LYS A 608 24.38 30.71 -16.80
CA LYS A 608 24.61 29.31 -17.21
C LYS A 608 25.82 29.14 -18.14
N THR A 609 26.39 30.24 -18.64
CA THR A 609 27.58 30.23 -19.51
C THR A 609 28.90 30.45 -18.75
N ARG A 610 28.84 30.56 -17.42
CA ARG A 610 29.98 30.50 -16.48
C ARG A 610 29.87 29.24 -15.64
#